data_AF-A0A843B7D7-F1
#
_entry.id   AF-A0A843B7D7-F1
#
_cell.length_a   1.000
_cell.length_b   1.000
_cell.length_c   1.000
_cell.angle_alpha   90.00
_cell.angle_beta   90.00
_cell.angle_gamma   90.00
#
_symmetry.space_group_name_H-M   'P 1'
#
loop_
_entity.id
_entity.type
_entity.pdbx_description
1 polymer ?
#
loop_
_entity_poly.entity_id
_entity_poly.type
_entity_poly.pdbx_seq_one_letter_code
_entity_poly.pdbx_strand_id
1 'polypeptide(L)'
;MSESPESKMARLREEFGGLVDDATIRRLVLEEGGIKMATKKIADLRDREEVSAVVSVTKINDVRNFNKRTGGEGKVRNLEIEDDSGNCRLTLWDEDVDLPDNLEVKVGTQLTLTDCYVKQSDYGMDISKGKKGKIEKLV
;
A
#
# COMPACT_ATOMS: atom_id res chain seq x y z
N MET A 1 -23.43 -3.72 13.67
CA MET A 1 -23.36 -5.13 13.23
C MET A 1 -22.87 -5.13 11.80
N SER A 2 -21.58 -5.38 11.57
CA SER A 2 -21.05 -5.55 10.21
C SER A 2 -21.43 -6.93 9.72
N GLU A 3 -22.13 -7.02 8.58
CA GLU A 3 -22.41 -8.29 7.92
C GLU A 3 -21.11 -9.04 7.60
N SER A 4 -21.09 -10.35 7.87
CA SER A 4 -19.97 -11.23 7.51
C SER A 4 -19.83 -11.29 5.98
N PRO A 5 -18.60 -11.31 5.43
CA PRO A 5 -18.36 -11.53 4.00
C PRO A 5 -19.12 -12.75 3.44
N GLU A 6 -19.29 -13.80 4.24
CA GLU A 6 -19.99 -15.03 3.86
C GLU A 6 -21.49 -14.81 3.64
N SER A 7 -22.13 -13.97 4.46
CA SER A 7 -23.55 -13.63 4.29
C SER A 7 -23.77 -12.80 3.02
N LYS A 8 -22.83 -11.93 2.69
CA LYS A 8 -22.87 -11.15 1.44
C LYS A 8 -22.59 -12.02 0.20
N MET A 9 -21.68 -13.01 0.30
CA MET A 9 -21.47 -14.01 -0.76
C MET A 9 -22.77 -14.72 -1.10
N ALA A 10 -23.48 -15.20 -0.08
CA ALA A 10 -24.72 -15.96 -0.27
C ALA A 10 -25.78 -15.12 -0.99
N ARG A 11 -25.92 -13.84 -0.62
CA ARG A 11 -26.85 -12.91 -1.27
C ARG A 11 -26.52 -12.65 -2.74
N LEU A 12 -25.26 -12.31 -3.05
CA LEU A 12 -24.87 -12.02 -4.44
C LEU A 12 -24.96 -13.27 -5.35
N ARG A 13 -24.71 -14.47 -4.81
CA ARG A 13 -24.93 -15.73 -5.54
C ARG A 13 -26.37 -15.90 -5.97
N GLU A 14 -27.30 -15.58 -5.08
CA GLU A 14 -28.74 -15.65 -5.35
C GLU A 14 -29.17 -14.55 -6.34
N GLU A 15 -28.67 -13.32 -6.16
CA GLU A 15 -29.02 -12.17 -7.00
C GLU A 15 -28.54 -12.32 -8.46
N PHE A 16 -27.33 -12.86 -8.66
CA PHE A 16 -26.79 -13.13 -10.00
C PHE A 16 -27.21 -14.49 -10.57
N GLY A 17 -28.03 -15.27 -9.86
CA GLY A 17 -28.62 -16.52 -10.38
C GLY A 17 -27.60 -17.55 -10.90
N GLY A 18 -26.37 -17.55 -10.37
CA GLY A 18 -25.29 -18.43 -10.83
C GLY A 18 -24.62 -18.02 -12.15
N LEU A 19 -24.87 -16.82 -12.69
CA LEU A 19 -24.14 -16.28 -13.85
C LEU A 19 -22.71 -15.84 -13.54
N VAL A 20 -22.42 -15.63 -12.25
CA VAL A 20 -21.15 -15.11 -11.76
C VAL A 20 -20.52 -16.17 -10.87
N ASP A 21 -19.26 -16.50 -11.13
CA ASP A 21 -18.54 -17.50 -10.38
C ASP A 21 -18.15 -17.01 -8.98
N ASP A 22 -17.87 -17.96 -8.09
CA ASP A 22 -17.52 -17.71 -6.70
C ASP A 22 -16.31 -16.78 -6.51
N ALA A 23 -15.36 -16.76 -7.45
CA ALA A 23 -14.20 -15.88 -7.38
C ALA A 23 -14.56 -14.44 -7.74
N THR A 24 -15.46 -14.26 -8.71
CA THR A 24 -15.99 -12.93 -9.07
C THR A 24 -16.93 -12.39 -7.99
N ILE A 25 -17.75 -13.24 -7.37
CA ILE A 25 -18.59 -12.86 -6.23
C ILE A 25 -17.72 -12.49 -5.03
N ARG A 26 -16.67 -13.28 -4.73
CA ARG A 26 -15.62 -12.93 -3.75
C ARG A 26 -15.06 -11.54 -3.98
N ARG A 27 -14.72 -11.23 -5.23
CA ARG A 27 -14.21 -9.90 -5.60
C ARG A 27 -15.23 -8.77 -5.34
N LEU A 28 -16.50 -8.98 -5.67
CA LEU A 28 -17.57 -7.99 -5.44
C LEU A 28 -17.84 -7.71 -3.96
N VAL A 29 -17.80 -8.72 -3.09
CA VAL A 29 -17.98 -8.50 -1.64
C VAL A 29 -16.76 -7.92 -0.97
N LEU A 30 -15.57 -8.25 -1.48
CA LEU A 30 -14.36 -7.53 -1.09
C LEU A 30 -14.47 -6.04 -1.47
N GLU A 31 -15.11 -5.71 -2.60
CA GLU A 31 -15.38 -4.33 -3.04
C GLU A 31 -16.45 -3.61 -2.19
N GLU A 32 -17.51 -4.28 -1.75
CA GLU A 32 -18.56 -3.68 -0.89
C GLU A 32 -18.10 -3.41 0.56
N GLY A 33 -16.88 -3.80 0.93
CA GLY A 33 -16.24 -3.49 2.21
C GLY A 33 -15.48 -2.15 2.25
N GLY A 34 -15.43 -1.40 1.15
CA GLY A 34 -14.70 -0.13 1.10
C GLY A 34 -13.21 -0.24 0.78
N ILE A 35 -12.78 -1.33 0.13
CA ILE A 35 -11.45 -1.42 -0.47
C ILE A 35 -11.57 -1.11 -1.96
N LYS A 36 -11.58 0.18 -2.31
CA LYS A 36 -11.25 0.60 -3.67
C LYS A 36 -9.73 0.61 -3.81
N MET A 37 -9.20 -0.32 -4.60
CA MET A 37 -8.26 -0.10 -5.70
C MET A 37 -7.58 -1.43 -6.02
N ALA A 38 -7.62 -1.84 -7.28
CA ALA A 38 -6.87 -2.98 -7.77
C ALA A 38 -5.39 -2.81 -7.37
N THR A 39 -4.85 -3.76 -6.60
CA THR A 39 -3.46 -3.69 -6.18
C THR A 39 -2.58 -3.75 -7.43
N LYS A 40 -1.81 -2.70 -7.66
CA LYS A 40 -0.92 -2.57 -8.81
C LYS A 40 0.44 -3.17 -8.47
N LYS A 41 1.06 -3.80 -9.46
CA LYS A 41 2.41 -4.33 -9.37
C LYS A 41 3.44 -3.22 -9.51
N ILE A 42 4.60 -3.38 -8.88
CA ILE A 42 5.72 -2.42 -8.94
C ILE A 42 6.16 -2.17 -10.38
N ALA A 43 6.21 -3.21 -11.22
CA ALA A 43 6.62 -3.09 -12.62
C ALA A 43 5.69 -2.20 -13.46
N ASP A 44 4.42 -2.08 -13.07
CA ASP A 44 3.42 -1.30 -13.80
C ASP A 44 3.33 0.16 -13.33
N LEU A 45 4.08 0.53 -12.28
CA LEU A 45 4.02 1.87 -11.69
C LEU A 45 4.43 2.96 -12.69
N ARG A 46 3.76 4.10 -12.62
CA ARG A 46 3.97 5.27 -13.48
C ARG A 46 4.31 6.49 -12.63
N ASP A 47 4.91 7.51 -13.24
CA ASP A 47 5.16 8.76 -12.54
C ASP A 47 3.82 9.47 -12.24
N ARG A 48 3.73 10.08 -11.05
CA ARG A 48 2.62 10.94 -10.59
C ARG A 48 1.25 10.26 -10.54
N GLU A 49 1.19 9.00 -10.13
CA GLU A 49 -0.07 8.30 -9.89
C GLU A 49 -0.29 7.95 -8.42
N GLU A 50 -1.56 7.77 -8.06
CA GLU A 50 -1.98 7.18 -6.78
C GLU A 50 -2.20 5.68 -6.98
N VAL A 51 -1.60 4.85 -6.13
CA VAL A 51 -1.63 3.39 -6.23
C VAL A 51 -1.83 2.75 -4.87
N SER A 52 -2.44 1.57 -4.91
CA SER A 52 -2.42 0.61 -3.82
C SER A 52 -1.58 -0.58 -4.26
N ALA A 53 -0.70 -1.09 -3.40
CA ALA A 53 0.21 -2.19 -3.70
C ALA A 53 0.49 -3.01 -2.45
N VAL A 54 0.77 -4.31 -2.63
CA VAL A 54 1.23 -5.19 -1.55
C VAL A 54 2.69 -5.51 -1.82
N VAL A 55 3.55 -5.22 -0.84
CA VAL A 55 5.00 -5.27 -1.00
C VAL A 55 5.65 -5.91 0.22
N SER A 56 6.84 -6.48 0.04
CA SER A 56 7.66 -7.07 1.10
C SER A 56 8.85 -6.17 1.37
N VAL A 57 9.16 -5.91 2.63
CA VAL A 57 10.30 -5.06 3.01
C VAL A 57 11.59 -5.86 2.93
N THR A 58 12.53 -5.43 2.10
CA THR A 58 13.85 -6.06 1.96
C THR A 58 14.91 -5.35 2.80
N LYS A 59 14.75 -4.05 3.01
CA LYS A 59 15.69 -3.24 3.78
C LYS A 59 15.02 -2.04 4.41
N ILE A 60 15.46 -1.69 5.61
CA ILE A 60 15.01 -0.50 6.34
C ILE A 60 16.24 0.36 6.56
N ASN A 61 16.29 1.55 5.96
CA ASN A 61 17.38 2.49 6.20
C ASN A 61 17.11 3.34 7.44
N ASP A 62 18.17 3.95 7.97
CA ASP A 62 18.10 4.89 9.08
C ASP A 62 17.38 6.19 8.69
N VAL A 63 16.80 6.84 9.70
CA VAL A 63 16.19 8.17 9.56
C VAL A 63 17.29 9.20 9.27
N ARG A 64 17.09 10.00 8.23
CA ARG A 64 17.96 11.12 7.86
C ARG A 64 17.26 12.45 8.14
N ASN A 65 17.97 13.36 8.78
CA ASN A 65 17.47 14.71 9.06
C ASN A 65 18.07 15.69 8.05
N PHE A 66 17.27 16.66 7.60
CA PHE A 66 17.70 17.71 6.68
C PHE A 66 17.01 19.04 7.02
N ASN A 67 17.62 20.15 6.61
CA ASN A 67 17.01 21.47 6.78
C ASN A 67 16.09 21.78 5.60
N LYS A 68 14.82 22.10 5.87
CA LYS A 68 13.85 22.47 4.83
C LYS A 68 14.15 23.87 4.30
N ARG A 69 13.99 24.07 3.00
CA ARG A 69 14.15 25.38 2.35
C ARG A 69 13.17 26.44 2.90
N THR A 70 12.04 26.01 3.43
CA THR A 70 11.00 26.86 4.04
C THR A 70 11.29 27.23 5.49
N GLY A 71 12.43 26.81 6.05
CA GLY A 71 12.70 26.83 7.49
C GLY A 71 12.14 25.58 8.19
N GLY A 72 12.85 25.12 9.22
CA GLY A 72 12.53 23.92 10.00
C GLY A 72 13.35 22.68 9.61
N GLU A 73 13.34 21.68 10.49
CA GLU A 73 13.94 20.36 10.25
C GLU A 73 12.93 19.44 9.56
N GLY A 74 13.40 18.66 8.59
CA GLY A 74 12.67 17.58 7.95
C GLY A 74 13.34 16.26 8.23
N LYS A 75 12.53 15.19 8.29
CA LYS A 75 13.03 13.82 8.41
C LYS A 75 12.61 13.02 7.19
N VAL A 76 13.48 12.12 6.75
CA VAL A 76 13.17 11.17 5.70
C VAL A 76 13.72 9.80 6.07
N ARG A 77 12.95 8.76 5.81
CA ARG A 77 13.37 7.37 5.95
C ARG A 77 12.98 6.60 4.70
N ASN A 78 13.94 5.86 4.16
CA ASN A 78 13.75 5.09 2.94
C ASN A 78 13.75 3.61 3.27
N LEU A 79 12.75 2.88 2.82
CA LEU A 79 12.71 1.42 2.86
C LEU A 79 12.89 0.90 1.42
N GLU A 80 13.61 -0.20 1.27
CA GLU A 80 13.61 -0.97 0.03
C GLU A 80 12.50 -2.03 0.15
N ILE A 81 11.65 -2.07 -0.86
CA ILE A 81 10.48 -2.94 -0.92
C ILE A 81 10.46 -3.67 -2.25
N GLU A 82 9.91 -4.88 -2.25
CA GLU A 82 9.81 -5.72 -3.44
C GLU A 82 8.45 -6.40 -3.53
N ASP A 83 8.07 -6.75 -4.76
CA ASP A 83 6.99 -7.66 -5.06
C ASP A 83 7.48 -8.72 -6.08
N ASP A 84 6.58 -9.56 -6.54
CA ASP A 84 6.84 -10.57 -7.57
C ASP A 84 7.21 -9.98 -8.94
N SER A 85 6.97 -8.68 -9.16
CA SER A 85 7.23 -8.00 -10.44
C SER A 85 8.52 -7.19 -10.44
N GLY A 86 9.02 -6.77 -9.27
CA GLY A 86 10.24 -5.99 -9.16
C GLY A 86 10.48 -5.41 -7.77
N ASN A 87 11.38 -4.42 -7.70
CA ASN A 87 11.69 -3.68 -6.48
C ASN A 87 11.50 -2.17 -6.67
N CYS A 88 11.19 -1.48 -5.58
CA CYS A 88 11.10 -0.04 -5.54
C CYS A 88 11.46 0.49 -4.15
N ARG A 89 11.43 1.83 -4.00
CA ARG A 89 11.71 2.48 -2.72
C ARG A 89 10.42 3.02 -2.11
N LEU A 90 10.21 2.78 -0.82
CA LEU A 90 9.18 3.44 -0.02
C LEU A 90 9.81 4.57 0.78
N THR A 91 9.42 5.81 0.48
CA THR A 91 9.95 7.03 1.09
C THR A 91 8.93 7.58 2.08
N LEU A 92 9.33 7.63 3.35
CA LEU A 92 8.54 8.13 4.48
C LEU A 92 9.08 9.49 4.90
N TRP A 93 8.18 10.44 5.17
CA TRP A 93 8.52 11.83 5.47
C TRP A 93 8.04 12.24 6.86
N ASP A 94 8.82 13.07 7.53
CA ASP A 94 8.46 13.73 8.79
C ASP A 94 7.89 12.76 9.86
N GLU A 95 6.59 12.81 10.13
CA GLU A 95 5.92 11.92 11.11
C GLU A 95 5.84 10.45 10.65
N ASP A 96 5.91 10.21 9.36
CA ASP A 96 5.82 8.87 8.79
C ASP A 96 7.11 8.06 9.01
N VAL A 97 8.23 8.71 9.35
CA VAL A 97 9.53 8.01 9.51
C VAL A 97 9.54 7.00 10.64
N ASP A 98 8.65 7.20 11.63
CA ASP A 98 8.50 6.34 12.80
C ASP A 98 7.49 5.19 12.56
N LEU A 99 6.76 5.20 11.43
CA LEU A 99 5.79 4.13 11.08
C LEU A 99 6.39 2.72 11.10
N PRO A 100 7.59 2.46 10.55
CA PRO A 100 8.16 1.11 10.56
C PRO A 100 8.44 0.62 11.98
N ASP A 101 8.85 1.52 12.88
CA ASP A 101 9.14 1.15 14.27
C ASP A 101 7.83 0.95 15.05
N ASN A 102 6.83 1.80 14.83
CA ASN A 102 5.50 1.70 15.44
C ASN A 102 4.74 0.42 15.03
N LEU A 103 4.94 -0.04 13.79
CA LEU A 103 4.31 -1.26 13.25
C LEU A 103 5.17 -2.52 13.45
N GLU A 104 6.33 -2.39 14.14
CA GLU A 104 7.30 -3.47 14.32
C GLU A 104 7.65 -4.17 12.99
N VAL A 105 7.94 -3.36 11.98
CA VAL A 105 8.31 -3.82 10.64
C VAL A 105 9.75 -4.30 10.65
N LYS A 106 9.96 -5.53 10.17
CA LYS A 106 11.28 -6.14 10.00
C LYS A 106 11.49 -6.49 8.53
N VAL A 107 12.74 -6.73 8.15
CA VAL A 107 13.04 -7.33 6.84
C VAL A 107 12.25 -8.64 6.69
N GLY A 108 11.60 -8.82 5.54
CA GLY A 108 10.66 -9.89 5.24
C GLY A 108 9.20 -9.60 5.61
N THR A 109 8.90 -8.47 6.25
CA THR A 109 7.51 -8.09 6.58
C THR A 109 6.76 -7.63 5.34
N GLN A 110 5.54 -8.14 5.16
CA GLN A 110 4.64 -7.67 4.10
C GLN A 110 3.83 -6.46 4.57
N LEU A 111 3.74 -5.46 3.69
CA LEU A 111 3.02 -4.22 3.88
C LEU A 111 1.98 -4.04 2.78
N THR A 112 0.80 -3.57 3.19
CA THR A 112 -0.25 -3.10 2.29
C THR A 112 -0.17 -1.58 2.23
N LEU A 113 0.10 -1.06 1.04
CA LEU A 113 0.09 0.35 0.70
C LEU A 113 -1.26 0.67 0.07
N THR A 114 -1.99 1.64 0.61
CA THR A 114 -3.30 2.07 0.10
C THR A 114 -3.26 3.55 -0.20
N ASP A 115 -3.75 3.98 -1.37
CA ASP A 115 -3.78 5.39 -1.81
C ASP A 115 -2.43 6.12 -1.65
N CYS A 116 -1.34 5.39 -1.89
CA CYS A 116 0.02 5.91 -1.82
C CYS A 116 0.40 6.58 -3.14
N TYR A 117 1.34 7.53 -3.08
CA TYR A 117 1.71 8.33 -4.23
C TYR A 117 3.05 7.88 -4.83
N VAL A 118 3.05 7.62 -6.12
CA VAL A 118 4.25 7.25 -6.88
C VAL A 118 4.88 8.48 -7.50
N LYS A 119 6.20 8.58 -7.37
CA LYS A 119 7.00 9.61 -8.00
C LYS A 119 8.27 9.01 -8.58
N GLN A 120 8.60 9.40 -9.79
CA GLN A 120 9.89 9.06 -10.38
C GLN A 120 11.02 9.87 -9.73
N SER A 121 12.04 9.16 -9.26
CA SER A 121 13.29 9.69 -8.72
C SER A 121 14.46 9.33 -9.65
N ASP A 122 15.64 9.88 -9.38
CA ASP A 122 16.88 9.51 -10.11
C ASP A 122 17.26 8.03 -9.92
N TYR A 123 16.66 7.35 -8.93
CA TYR A 123 16.92 5.95 -8.58
C TYR A 123 15.82 4.99 -9.04
N GLY A 124 14.78 5.47 -9.73
CA GLY A 124 13.64 4.66 -10.19
C GLY A 124 12.30 5.19 -9.69
N MET A 125 11.34 4.29 -9.48
CA MET A 125 10.03 4.66 -8.92
C MET A 125 10.11 4.65 -7.39
N ASP A 126 9.71 5.75 -6.77
CA ASP A 126 9.58 5.89 -5.33
C ASP A 126 8.09 5.98 -4.97
N ILE A 127 7.65 5.15 -4.03
CA ILE A 127 6.33 5.23 -3.42
C ILE A 127 6.45 6.05 -2.14
N SER A 128 5.49 6.92 -1.88
CA SER A 128 5.36 7.65 -0.62
C SER A 128 3.95 7.52 -0.08
N LYS A 129 3.79 7.60 1.25
CA LYS A 129 2.45 7.53 1.86
C LYS A 129 1.52 8.62 1.31
N GLY A 130 2.05 9.82 1.06
CA GLY A 130 1.25 10.97 0.69
C GLY A 130 0.26 11.38 1.81
N LYS A 131 -0.62 12.34 1.51
CA LYS A 131 -1.55 12.88 2.52
C LYS A 131 -2.66 11.91 2.91
N LYS A 132 -3.16 11.13 1.95
CA LYS A 132 -4.31 10.23 2.14
C LYS A 132 -3.91 8.77 2.30
N GLY A 133 -2.68 8.42 1.93
CA GLY A 133 -2.28 7.04 1.93
C GLY A 133 -2.14 6.45 3.32
N LYS A 134 -2.30 5.13 3.35
CA LYS A 134 -2.20 4.29 4.53
C LYS A 134 -1.20 3.17 4.26
N ILE A 135 -0.45 2.84 5.30
CA ILE A 135 0.53 1.76 5.28
C ILE A 135 0.17 0.87 6.46
N GLU A 136 -0.14 -0.39 6.16
CA GLU A 136 -0.57 -1.36 7.14
C GLU A 136 0.28 -2.62 7.01
N LYS A 137 0.60 -3.24 8.14
CA LYS A 137 1.29 -4.54 8.15
C LYS A 137 0.29 -5.64 7.79
N LEU A 138 0.66 -6.47 6.83
CA LEU A 138 -0.10 -7.68 6.52
C LEU A 138 0.24 -8.72 7.60
N VAL A 139 -0.77 -9.17 8.35
CA VAL A 139 -0.64 -10.07 9.50
C VAL A 139 -0.78 -11.52 9.08
#